data_AF-B8HKU2-F1
#
_entry.id   AF-B8HKU2-F1
#
_cell.length_a   1.000
_cell.length_b   1.000
_cell.length_c   1.000
_cell.angle_alpha   90.00
_cell.angle_beta   90.00
_cell.angle_gamma   90.00
#
_symmetry.space_group_name_H-M   'P 1'
#
loop_
_entity.id
_entity.type
_entity.pdbx_description
1 polymer ?
#
loop_
_entity_poly.entity_id
_entity_poly.type
_entity_poly.pdbx_seq_one_letter_code
_entity_poly.pdbx_strand_id
1 'polypeptide(L)'
;MYFRLAHLALLLTSTAIYLSTHTAVMATAGLAEWEIRTPGGNLISSIDPLKSSYGICLRKADQTQGLISTNPADIYVSHLEWWNYYKGYVAGKGKQYFLFNEKTRKAQFFATEPQMLQTIFARGLGTPISKRLTAQDGWHQTWSGIYRENCKRMLNGSSEFTKQSPQVQERMRSLCQQWLK
;
A
#
# COMPACT_ATOMS: atom_id res chain seq x y z
N MET A 1 28.84 21.36 -63.21
CA MET A 1 27.47 21.88 -63.02
C MET A 1 26.64 20.81 -62.30
N TYR A 2 26.31 21.08 -61.04
CA TYR A 2 25.25 20.47 -60.21
C TYR A 2 25.25 18.95 -59.89
N PHE A 3 26.37 18.45 -59.38
CA PHE A 3 26.37 17.39 -58.34
C PHE A 3 25.92 18.00 -56.99
N ARG A 4 24.64 18.34 -56.80
CA ARG A 4 24.18 18.95 -55.52
C ARG A 4 22.74 18.66 -55.07
N LEU A 5 22.06 17.66 -55.63
CA LEU A 5 20.62 17.45 -55.33
C LEU A 5 20.25 16.07 -54.75
N ALA A 6 21.22 15.19 -54.45
CA ALA A 6 20.91 13.82 -53.99
C ALA A 6 21.21 13.55 -52.50
N HIS A 7 21.65 14.54 -51.72
CA HIS A 7 22.02 14.33 -50.31
C HIS A 7 21.15 15.09 -49.29
N LEU A 8 20.24 15.95 -49.75
CA LEU A 8 19.34 16.68 -48.84
C LEU A 8 18.05 15.91 -48.50
N ALA A 9 17.69 14.89 -49.29
CA ALA A 9 16.45 14.13 -49.08
C ALA A 9 16.60 12.94 -48.12
N LEU A 10 17.84 12.52 -47.81
CA LEU A 10 18.09 11.35 -46.96
C LEU A 10 18.37 11.69 -45.48
N LEU A 11 18.48 12.99 -45.15
CA LEU A 11 18.74 13.48 -43.79
C LEU A 11 17.49 14.01 -43.08
N LEU A 12 16.34 14.05 -43.77
CA LEU A 12 15.06 14.53 -43.22
C LEU A 12 14.11 13.38 -42.83
N THR A 13 14.41 12.13 -43.18
CA THR A 13 13.59 10.96 -42.82
C THR A 13 14.04 10.25 -41.55
N SER A 14 15.25 10.52 -41.05
CA SER A 14 15.79 9.90 -39.83
C SER A 14 15.47 10.65 -38.53
N THR A 15 14.97 11.89 -38.61
CA THR A 15 14.59 12.69 -37.43
C THR A 15 13.12 12.55 -37.04
N ALA A 16 12.28 12.01 -37.92
CA ALA A 16 10.83 11.91 -37.70
C ALA A 16 10.39 10.68 -36.88
N ILE A 17 11.28 9.69 -36.68
CA ILE A 17 10.96 8.47 -35.91
C ILE A 17 11.32 8.62 -34.41
N TYR A 18 12.09 9.65 -34.03
CA TYR A 18 12.46 9.90 -32.63
C TYR A 18 11.43 10.67 -31.81
N LEU A 19 10.37 11.19 -32.43
CA LEU A 19 9.39 12.09 -31.78
C LEU A 19 8.03 11.46 -31.50
N SER A 20 7.80 10.21 -31.87
CA SER A 20 6.56 9.51 -31.59
C SER A 20 6.71 8.57 -30.40
N THR A 21 6.07 8.97 -29.30
CA THR A 21 5.61 8.16 -28.16
C THR A 21 6.61 7.84 -27.06
N HIS A 22 7.18 8.88 -26.44
CA HIS A 22 7.22 8.89 -24.97
C HIS A 22 5.83 9.24 -24.45
N THR A 23 4.87 8.31 -24.55
CA THR A 23 3.76 8.33 -23.61
C THR A 23 4.42 8.07 -22.27
N ALA A 24 4.62 9.14 -21.48
CA ALA A 24 4.86 8.98 -20.07
C ALA A 24 3.75 8.06 -19.57
N VAL A 25 4.09 6.80 -19.31
CA VAL A 25 3.25 5.92 -18.53
C VAL A 25 3.26 6.59 -17.17
N MET A 26 2.31 7.49 -16.99
CA MET A 26 1.96 8.07 -15.71
C MET A 26 1.44 6.88 -14.91
N ALA A 27 2.37 6.15 -14.30
CA ALA A 27 2.05 5.22 -13.24
C ALA A 27 1.41 6.08 -12.15
N THR A 28 0.09 6.13 -12.13
CA THR A 28 -0.65 6.58 -10.97
C THR A 28 -0.28 5.61 -9.86
N ALA A 29 0.74 5.96 -9.06
CA ALA A 29 0.99 5.30 -7.79
C ALA A 29 -0.33 5.36 -7.02
N GLY A 30 -1.01 4.22 -6.98
CA GLY A 30 -2.39 4.17 -6.56
C GLY A 30 -2.46 4.43 -5.08
N LEU A 31 -3.39 5.29 -4.65
CA LEU A 31 -3.89 5.38 -3.27
C LEU A 31 -4.39 4.02 -2.70
N ALA A 32 -4.32 2.95 -3.49
CA ALA A 32 -4.56 1.56 -3.13
C ALA A 32 -3.39 0.91 -2.40
N GLU A 33 -2.16 1.44 -2.55
CA GLU A 33 -1.00 0.95 -1.82
C GLU A 33 -1.04 1.46 -0.38
N TRP A 34 -0.77 0.61 0.59
CA TRP A 34 -0.66 1.03 1.97
C TRP A 34 0.18 0.05 2.77
N GLU A 35 0.79 0.59 3.82
CA GLU A 35 1.58 -0.20 4.77
C GLU A 35 1.32 0.32 6.17
N ILE A 36 1.17 -0.61 7.11
CA ILE A 36 1.09 -0.28 8.54
C ILE A 36 2.17 -1.03 9.29
N ARG A 37 2.69 -0.39 10.34
CA ARG A 37 3.68 -1.00 11.23
C ARG A 37 2.98 -1.76 12.35
N THR A 38 3.40 -3.00 12.58
CA THR A 38 2.96 -3.78 13.75
C THR A 38 3.62 -3.24 15.03
N PRO A 39 3.10 -3.54 16.23
CA PRO A 39 3.69 -3.05 17.48
C PRO A 39 5.16 -3.44 17.71
N GLY A 40 5.59 -4.60 17.20
CA GLY A 40 6.98 -5.07 17.24
C GLY A 40 7.81 -4.66 16.03
N GLY A 41 7.30 -3.79 15.16
CA GLY A 41 8.06 -3.11 14.12
C GLY A 41 8.11 -3.80 12.75
N ASN A 42 7.35 -4.89 12.53
CA ASN A 42 7.17 -5.49 11.21
C ASN A 42 6.14 -4.70 10.39
N LEU A 43 5.93 -5.07 9.12
CA LEU A 43 4.98 -4.39 8.24
C LEU A 43 3.85 -5.32 7.82
N ILE A 44 2.63 -4.79 7.82
CA ILE A 44 1.51 -5.36 7.06
C ILE A 44 1.34 -4.49 5.83
N SER A 45 1.50 -5.08 4.66
CA SER A 45 1.62 -4.35 3.41
C SER A 45 0.59 -4.82 2.39
N SER A 46 0.00 -3.86 1.68
CA SER A 46 -0.71 -4.05 0.43
C SER A 46 -0.05 -3.13 -0.60
N ILE A 47 0.97 -3.62 -1.30
CA ILE A 47 1.78 -2.81 -2.23
C ILE A 47 2.00 -3.59 -3.52
N ASP A 48 2.00 -2.92 -4.65
CA ASP A 48 1.98 -3.55 -5.98
C ASP A 48 3.16 -4.50 -6.22
N PRO A 49 4.41 -4.21 -5.78
CA PRO A 49 5.53 -5.14 -5.97
C PRO A 49 5.32 -6.52 -5.32
N LEU A 50 4.46 -6.62 -4.31
CA LEU A 50 4.21 -7.85 -3.55
C LEU A 50 2.81 -8.43 -3.77
N LYS A 51 1.85 -7.58 -4.15
CA LYS A 51 0.42 -7.88 -4.13
C LYS A 51 0.03 -9.06 -5.03
N SER A 52 0.65 -9.17 -6.20
CA SER A 52 0.36 -10.25 -7.15
C SER A 52 0.73 -11.63 -6.59
N SER A 53 1.82 -11.72 -5.82
CA SER A 53 2.36 -13.00 -5.32
C SER A 53 1.93 -13.31 -3.89
N TYR A 54 1.73 -12.28 -3.07
CA TYR A 54 1.51 -12.42 -1.63
C TYR A 54 0.24 -11.76 -1.12
N GLY A 55 -0.53 -11.08 -1.97
CA GLY A 55 -1.71 -10.31 -1.56
C GLY A 55 -1.34 -9.27 -0.51
N ILE A 56 -2.15 -9.18 0.56
CA ILE A 56 -1.77 -8.45 1.77
C ILE A 56 -0.85 -9.36 2.60
N CYS A 57 0.31 -8.89 3.02
CA CYS A 57 1.28 -9.74 3.70
C CYS A 57 1.86 -9.12 4.96
N LEU A 58 2.18 -9.98 5.94
CA LEU A 58 3.04 -9.64 7.07
C LEU A 58 4.49 -9.91 6.67
N ARG A 59 5.32 -8.89 6.67
CA ARG A 59 6.70 -8.93 6.19
C ARG A 59 7.65 -8.17 7.09
N LYS A 60 8.94 -8.39 6.88
CA LYS A 60 10.01 -7.60 7.48
C LYS A 60 9.87 -6.13 7.06
N ALA A 61 10.20 -5.22 7.98
CA ALA A 61 10.34 -3.80 7.64
C ALA A 61 11.51 -3.54 6.70
N ASP A 62 11.36 -2.57 5.81
CA ASP A 62 12.42 -2.15 4.91
C ASP A 62 13.60 -1.58 5.70
N GLN A 63 14.81 -1.90 5.26
CA GLN A 63 16.05 -1.37 5.84
C GLN A 63 16.30 0.08 5.40
N THR A 64 15.79 0.45 4.23
CA THR A 64 15.92 1.78 3.65
C THR A 64 14.56 2.20 3.13
N GLN A 65 14.11 3.40 3.52
CA GLN A 65 12.83 3.93 3.10
C GLN A 65 12.75 4.03 1.58
N GLY A 66 11.66 3.50 0.99
CA GLY A 66 11.45 3.48 -0.46
C GLY A 66 12.11 2.32 -1.21
N LEU A 67 12.96 1.52 -0.55
CA LEU A 67 13.52 0.29 -1.12
C LEU A 67 12.80 -0.93 -0.56
N ILE A 68 11.73 -1.32 -1.24
CA ILE A 68 10.89 -2.47 -0.90
C ILE A 68 11.65 -3.76 -1.17
N SER A 69 11.84 -4.59 -0.15
CA SER A 69 12.37 -5.95 -0.35
C SER A 69 11.31 -6.86 -0.98
N THR A 70 11.64 -7.47 -2.11
CA THR A 70 10.83 -8.52 -2.76
C THR A 70 11.36 -9.92 -2.49
N ASN A 71 12.31 -10.08 -1.57
CA ASN A 71 12.86 -11.37 -1.22
C ASN A 71 11.78 -12.23 -0.52
N PRO A 72 11.46 -13.44 -1.01
CA PRO A 72 10.47 -14.31 -0.37
C PRO A 72 10.76 -14.60 1.10
N ALA A 73 12.04 -14.62 1.51
CA ALA A 73 12.46 -14.85 2.89
C ALA A 73 12.05 -13.72 3.86
N ASP A 74 11.72 -12.54 3.35
CA ASP A 74 11.25 -11.41 4.15
C ASP A 74 9.71 -11.42 4.33
N ILE A 75 9.00 -12.37 3.71
CA ILE A 75 7.55 -12.53 3.82
C ILE A 75 7.22 -13.62 4.85
N TYR A 76 6.63 -13.24 5.97
CA TYR A 76 6.32 -14.17 7.07
C TYR A 76 4.95 -14.81 6.94
N VAL A 77 3.96 -14.03 6.49
CA VAL A 77 2.59 -14.51 6.23
C VAL A 77 2.06 -13.81 5.00
N SER A 78 1.41 -14.57 4.11
CA SER A 78 0.82 -14.03 2.89
C SER A 78 -0.72 -14.16 2.89
N HIS A 79 -1.36 -13.36 2.05
CA HIS A 79 -2.80 -13.31 1.80
C HIS A 79 -3.62 -13.12 3.08
N LEU A 80 -3.22 -12.16 3.90
CA LEU A 80 -3.92 -11.76 5.10
C LEU A 80 -5.35 -11.33 4.79
N GLU A 81 -6.30 -11.97 5.45
CA GLU A 81 -7.72 -11.62 5.46
C GLU A 81 -8.03 -10.72 6.66
N TRP A 82 -7.52 -11.11 7.84
CA TRP A 82 -7.64 -10.34 9.08
C TRP A 82 -6.49 -10.63 10.05
N TRP A 83 -6.26 -9.72 11.00
CA TRP A 83 -5.28 -9.88 12.07
C TRP A 83 -5.69 -9.17 13.36
N ASN A 84 -5.06 -9.58 14.46
CA ASN A 84 -5.15 -8.98 15.78
C ASN A 84 -3.74 -8.82 16.34
N TYR A 85 -3.52 -7.73 17.07
CA TYR A 85 -2.30 -7.53 17.83
C TYR A 85 -2.45 -8.08 19.24
N TYR A 86 -1.42 -8.79 19.69
CA TYR A 86 -1.19 -9.20 21.07
C TYR A 86 0.17 -8.67 21.50
N LYS A 87 0.46 -8.68 22.81
CA LYS A 87 1.77 -8.25 23.32
C LYS A 87 2.89 -9.15 22.75
N GLY A 88 3.65 -8.62 21.78
CA GLY A 88 4.76 -9.33 21.13
C GLY A 88 4.35 -10.35 20.06
N TYR A 89 3.06 -10.40 19.68
CA TYR A 89 2.56 -11.35 18.69
C TYR A 89 1.52 -10.71 17.76
N VAL A 90 1.40 -11.28 16.57
CA VAL A 90 0.30 -11.02 15.64
C VAL A 90 -0.42 -12.35 15.40
N ALA A 91 -1.72 -12.41 15.63
CA ALA A 91 -2.52 -13.58 15.29
C ALA A 91 -3.50 -13.21 14.18
N GLY A 92 -3.85 -14.16 13.33
CA GLY A 92 -4.71 -13.83 12.21
C GLY A 92 -5.07 -14.99 11.32
N LYS A 93 -5.66 -14.62 10.19
CA LYS A 93 -5.93 -15.52 9.07
C LYS A 93 -5.26 -14.95 7.83
N GLY A 94 -4.36 -15.73 7.25
CA GLY A 94 -3.92 -15.60 5.86
C GLY A 94 -4.41 -16.82 5.07
N LYS A 95 -3.56 -17.38 4.20
CA LYS A 95 -3.84 -18.71 3.61
C LYS A 95 -4.19 -19.76 4.69
N GLN A 96 -3.51 -19.70 5.84
CA GLN A 96 -3.81 -20.46 7.05
C GLN A 96 -3.99 -19.53 8.25
N TYR A 97 -4.58 -20.04 9.32
CA TYR A 97 -4.56 -19.34 10.60
C TYR A 97 -3.13 -19.30 11.12
N PHE A 98 -2.72 -18.23 11.77
CA PHE A 98 -1.34 -18.07 12.19
C PHE A 98 -1.21 -17.35 13.53
N LEU A 99 -0.13 -17.67 14.22
CA LEU A 99 0.39 -16.92 15.35
C LEU A 99 1.85 -16.59 15.06
N PHE A 100 2.13 -15.32 14.81
CA PHE A 100 3.44 -14.78 14.52
C PHE A 100 4.06 -14.16 15.76
N ASN A 101 5.28 -14.58 16.11
CA ASN A 101 6.06 -13.99 17.18
C ASN A 101 6.92 -12.86 16.63
N GLU A 102 6.66 -11.63 17.07
CA GLU A 102 7.30 -10.43 16.54
C GLU A 102 8.81 -10.37 16.85
N LYS A 103 9.23 -10.94 17.99
CA LYS A 103 10.64 -10.95 18.42
C LYS A 103 11.46 -11.96 17.63
N THR A 104 10.95 -13.17 17.45
CA THR A 104 11.68 -14.25 16.77
C THR A 104 11.43 -14.28 15.26
N ARG A 105 10.44 -13.51 14.78
CA ARG A 105 10.00 -13.46 13.38
C ARG A 105 9.57 -14.82 12.82
N LYS A 106 9.05 -15.68 13.68
CA LYS A 106 8.55 -17.01 13.31
C LYS A 106 7.02 -17.04 13.35
N ALA A 107 6.41 -17.53 12.28
CA ALA A 107 5.00 -17.84 12.21
C ALA A 107 4.76 -19.32 12.53
N GLN A 108 3.83 -19.59 13.44
CA GLN A 108 3.23 -20.92 13.62
C GLN A 108 1.89 -20.92 12.89
N PHE A 109 1.65 -21.93 12.05
CA PHE A 109 0.42 -22.05 11.27
C PHE A 109 -0.50 -23.13 11.82
N PHE A 110 -1.80 -22.91 11.66
CA PHE A 110 -2.85 -23.78 12.16
C PHE A 110 -3.88 -24.04 11.06
N ALA A 111 -4.51 -25.22 11.11
CA ALA A 111 -5.56 -25.57 10.17
C ALA A 111 -6.86 -24.82 10.50
N THR A 112 -7.14 -24.58 11.79
CA THR A 112 -8.39 -23.99 12.25
C THR A 112 -8.18 -22.88 13.28
N GLU A 113 -9.16 -21.97 13.39
CA GLU A 113 -9.14 -20.90 14.38
C GLU A 113 -9.08 -21.40 15.82
N PRO A 114 -9.85 -22.44 16.23
CA PRO A 114 -9.79 -22.96 17.60
C PRO A 114 -8.38 -23.45 18.00
N GLN A 115 -7.62 -24.07 17.09
CA GLN A 115 -6.25 -24.51 17.37
C GLN A 115 -5.31 -23.32 17.65
N MET A 116 -5.45 -22.26 16.86
CA MET A 116 -4.71 -21.01 17.07
C MET A 116 -5.08 -20.39 18.42
N LEU A 117 -6.38 -20.28 18.72
CA LEU A 117 -6.88 -19.71 19.98
C LEU A 117 -6.43 -20.52 21.21
N GLN A 118 -6.45 -21.85 21.12
CA GLN A 118 -5.94 -22.72 22.18
C GLN A 118 -4.43 -22.48 22.42
N THR A 119 -3.66 -22.26 21.35
CA THR A 119 -2.23 -21.94 21.47
C THR A 119 -2.00 -20.56 22.10
N ILE A 120 -2.82 -19.56 21.76
CA ILE A 120 -2.80 -18.23 22.38
C ILE A 120 -3.09 -18.34 23.88
N PHE A 121 -4.11 -19.12 24.25
CA PHE A 121 -4.49 -19.37 25.63
C PHE A 121 -3.36 -20.09 26.41
N ALA A 122 -2.83 -21.18 25.86
CA ALA A 122 -1.74 -21.94 26.48
C ALA A 122 -0.46 -21.12 26.69
N ARG A 123 -0.22 -20.13 25.82
CA ARG A 123 0.92 -19.19 25.95
C ARG A 123 0.65 -18.02 26.92
N GLY A 124 -0.57 -17.90 27.46
CA GLY A 124 -0.93 -16.82 28.38
C GLY A 124 -0.87 -15.43 27.75
N LEU A 125 -1.17 -15.29 26.46
CA LEU A 125 -1.07 -13.99 25.76
C LEU A 125 -2.15 -12.98 26.17
N GLY A 126 -3.19 -13.44 26.89
CA GLY A 126 -4.30 -12.60 27.34
C GLY A 126 -5.23 -12.18 26.21
N THR A 127 -5.89 -11.03 26.38
CA THR A 127 -6.77 -10.45 25.36
C THR A 127 -5.96 -9.71 24.29
N PRO A 128 -6.48 -9.63 23.04
CA PRO A 128 -5.90 -8.76 22.03
C PRO A 128 -5.81 -7.31 22.49
N ILE A 129 -4.72 -6.62 22.13
CA ILE A 129 -4.57 -5.16 22.32
C ILE A 129 -5.22 -4.36 21.19
N SER A 130 -5.70 -5.04 20.14
CA SER A 130 -6.47 -4.44 19.04
C SER A 130 -7.77 -5.20 18.81
N LYS A 131 -8.76 -4.52 18.24
CA LYS A 131 -9.87 -5.19 17.54
C LYS A 131 -9.33 -6.05 16.38
N ARG A 132 -10.19 -6.91 15.82
CA ARG A 132 -9.89 -7.60 14.56
C ARG A 132 -9.78 -6.55 13.45
N LEU A 133 -8.63 -6.51 12.80
CA LEU A 133 -8.28 -5.59 11.73
C LEU A 133 -8.36 -6.31 10.40
N THR A 134 -8.74 -5.58 9.36
CA THR A 134 -8.88 -6.04 7.98
C THR A 134 -8.10 -5.14 7.03
N ALA A 135 -8.06 -5.51 5.75
CA ALA A 135 -7.52 -4.66 4.68
C ALA A 135 -8.05 -3.22 4.74
N GLN A 136 -9.35 -3.05 4.96
CA GLN A 136 -9.99 -1.74 5.03
C GLN A 136 -9.51 -0.93 6.23
N ASP A 137 -9.26 -1.57 7.38
CA ASP A 137 -8.71 -0.90 8.56
C ASP A 137 -7.27 -0.46 8.30
N GLY A 138 -6.46 -1.27 7.62
CA GLY A 138 -5.09 -0.92 7.23
C GLY A 138 -5.03 0.29 6.30
N TRP A 139 -5.91 0.30 5.28
CA TRP A 139 -6.07 1.45 4.39
C TRP A 139 -6.49 2.71 5.16
N HIS A 140 -7.49 2.60 6.03
CA HIS A 140 -7.93 3.75 6.85
C HIS A 140 -6.82 4.27 7.76
N GLN A 141 -6.07 3.40 8.43
CA GLN A 141 -4.96 3.82 9.30
C GLN A 141 -3.87 4.59 8.55
N THR A 142 -3.59 4.18 7.31
CA THR A 142 -2.58 4.83 6.47
C THR A 142 -3.06 6.18 5.95
N TRP A 143 -4.31 6.25 5.48
CA TRP A 143 -4.75 7.39 4.65
C TRP A 143 -5.69 8.38 5.35
N SER A 144 -6.41 7.97 6.40
CA SER A 144 -7.47 8.80 7.01
C SER A 144 -6.99 10.16 7.53
N GLY A 145 -5.78 10.22 8.08
CA GLY A 145 -5.15 11.46 8.54
C GLY A 145 -4.90 12.43 7.38
N ILE A 146 -4.28 11.94 6.31
CA ILE A 146 -4.00 12.71 5.09
C ILE A 146 -5.30 13.23 4.46
N TYR A 147 -6.32 12.37 4.32
CA TYR A 147 -7.63 12.79 3.81
C TYR A 147 -8.29 13.85 4.69
N ARG A 148 -8.23 13.68 6.02
CA ARG A 148 -8.79 14.64 6.98
C ARG A 148 -8.11 15.99 6.87
N GLU A 149 -6.79 16.03 6.75
CA GLU A 149 -6.01 17.26 6.58
C GLU A 149 -6.30 17.94 5.24
N ASN A 150 -6.29 17.19 4.14
CA ASN A 150 -6.60 17.71 2.82
C ASN A 150 -8.04 18.26 2.76
N CYS A 151 -9.00 17.57 3.38
CA CYS A 151 -10.36 18.08 3.48
C CYS A 151 -10.46 19.36 4.30
N LYS A 152 -9.74 19.48 5.43
CA LYS A 152 -9.67 20.75 6.17
C LYS A 152 -9.07 21.88 5.34
N ARG A 153 -7.95 21.63 4.65
CA ARG A 153 -7.28 22.62 3.78
C ARG A 153 -8.20 23.07 2.64
N MET A 154 -8.94 22.14 2.06
CA MET A 154 -9.90 22.43 1.00
C MET A 154 -11.07 23.28 1.50
N LEU A 155 -11.69 22.91 2.62
CA LEU A 155 -12.80 23.68 3.20
C LEU A 155 -12.37 25.09 3.65
N ASN A 156 -11.10 25.26 4.02
CA ASN A 156 -10.51 26.55 4.38
C ASN A 156 -10.04 27.36 3.15
N GLY A 157 -10.34 26.92 1.93
CA GLY A 157 -10.09 27.69 0.71
C GLY A 157 -8.64 27.71 0.23
N SER A 158 -7.87 26.64 0.49
CA SER A 158 -6.49 26.55 -0.03
C SER A 158 -6.43 26.66 -1.56
N SER A 159 -5.49 27.48 -2.05
CA SER A 159 -5.28 27.77 -3.48
C SER A 159 -4.80 26.57 -4.30
N GLU A 160 -4.41 25.47 -3.67
CA GLU A 160 -4.02 24.24 -4.38
C GLU A 160 -5.21 23.54 -5.06
N PHE A 161 -6.44 23.76 -4.56
CA PHE A 161 -7.65 23.11 -5.09
C PHE A 161 -8.37 23.97 -6.15
N THR A 162 -7.93 25.21 -6.36
CA THR A 162 -8.59 26.14 -7.30
C THR A 162 -8.28 25.85 -8.76
N LYS A 163 -7.30 24.98 -9.04
CA LYS A 163 -6.93 24.54 -10.40
C LYS A 163 -7.96 23.58 -11.02
N GLN A 164 -8.89 23.04 -10.22
CA GLN A 164 -9.93 22.14 -10.68
C GLN A 164 -11.15 22.92 -11.20
N SER A 165 -11.98 22.30 -12.04
CA SER A 165 -13.23 22.92 -12.50
C SER A 165 -14.19 23.18 -11.32
N PRO A 166 -15.07 24.21 -11.40
CA PRO A 166 -16.00 24.53 -10.32
C PRO A 166 -16.88 23.34 -9.87
N GLN A 167 -17.28 22.48 -10.81
CA GLN A 167 -18.07 21.29 -10.55
C GLN A 167 -17.29 20.25 -9.72
N VAL A 168 -16.01 20.05 -10.04
CA VAL A 168 -15.13 19.13 -9.29
C VAL A 168 -14.86 19.67 -7.89
N GLN A 169 -14.64 20.98 -7.75
CA GLN A 169 -14.47 21.62 -6.44
C GLN A 169 -15.71 21.45 -5.57
N GLU A 170 -16.91 21.65 -6.11
CA GLU A 170 -18.13 21.49 -5.32
C GLU A 170 -18.35 20.03 -4.91
N ARG A 171 -18.06 19.09 -5.80
CA ARG A 171 -18.14 17.66 -5.47
C ARG A 171 -17.16 17.26 -4.38
N MET A 172 -15.90 17.69 -4.49
CA MET A 172 -14.87 17.43 -3.48
C MET A 172 -15.24 18.07 -2.12
N ARG A 173 -15.82 19.29 -2.12
CA ARG A 173 -16.29 19.98 -0.92
C ARG A 173 -17.39 19.18 -0.23
N SER A 174 -18.38 18.72 -1.00
CA SER A 174 -19.47 17.87 -0.50
C SER A 174 -18.95 16.57 0.12
N LEU A 175 -17.99 15.89 -0.54
CA LEU A 175 -17.36 14.67 -0.01
C LEU A 175 -16.60 14.95 1.30
N CYS A 176 -15.83 16.04 1.35
CA CYS A 176 -15.11 16.43 2.56
C CYS A 176 -16.04 16.77 3.74
N GLN A 177 -17.18 17.41 3.47
CA GLN A 177 -18.20 17.65 4.50
C GLN A 177 -18.84 16.37 5.01
N GLN A 178 -18.99 15.34 4.16
CA GLN A 178 -19.49 14.03 4.60
C GLN A 178 -18.44 13.27 5.43
N TRP A 179 -17.16 13.33 5.02
CA TRP A 179 -16.05 12.62 5.68
C TRP A 179 -15.65 13.22 7.03
N LEU A 180 -15.85 14.52 7.23
CA LEU A 180 -15.48 15.24 8.46
C LEU A 180 -16.61 15.33 9.50
N LYS A 181 -17.84 14.90 9.17
CA LYS A 181 -18.94 14.74 10.14
C LYS A 181 -18.70 13.50 11.01
#